data_AF-A0A8D8Z1W2-F1
#
_entry.id   AF-A0A8D8Z1W2-F1
#
_cell.length_a   1.000
_cell.length_b   1.000
_cell.length_c   1.000
_cell.angle_alpha   90.00
_cell.angle_beta   90.00
_cell.angle_gamma   90.00
#
_symmetry.space_group_name_H-M   'P 1'
#
loop_
_entity.id
_entity.type
_entity.pdbx_description
1 polymer ?
#
loop_
_entity_poly.entity_id
_entity_poly.type
_entity_poly.pdbx_seq_one_letter_code
_entity_poly.pdbx_strand_id
1 'polypeptide(L)'
;MFRAVFVAKCCVKEYSMGSPLFCPVESLASFTRSFNMSSYMRRAYGSPNEGYPSMDGQIIVDLRSDTLTKPTPNMKNFMFNSEVGDDVYQEDPTCKELQEKAAQLTGKEAALFVPSGTMGNLIAIMSHCYRRDSEIIVGDCSHIILW
;
A
#
# COMPACT_ATOMS: atom_id res chain seq x y z
N MET A 1 12.98 6.97 -21.49
CA MET A 1 11.90 5.98 -21.29
C MET A 1 11.92 5.59 -19.81
N PHE A 2 10.81 5.64 -19.08
CA PHE A 2 10.71 5.60 -17.60
C PHE A 2 11.72 4.66 -16.90
N ARG A 3 12.68 5.25 -16.17
CA ARG A 3 13.73 4.51 -15.43
C ARG A 3 13.40 4.28 -13.96
N ALA A 4 12.53 5.10 -13.37
CA ALA A 4 12.21 5.05 -11.94
C ALA A 4 10.71 4.96 -11.64
N VAL A 5 10.35 4.38 -10.49
CA VAL A 5 8.99 4.36 -9.92
C VAL A 5 8.95 5.08 -8.58
N PHE A 6 7.91 5.88 -8.35
CA PHE A 6 7.70 6.55 -7.07
C PHE A 6 6.79 5.69 -6.19
N VAL A 7 7.29 5.29 -5.04
CA VAL A 7 6.56 4.51 -4.04
C VAL A 7 6.07 5.45 -2.97
N ALA A 8 4.77 5.72 -2.98
CA ALA A 8 4.14 6.50 -1.92
C ALA A 8 3.73 5.60 -0.76
N LYS A 9 3.66 6.20 0.43
CA LYS A 9 3.10 5.57 1.64
C LYS A 9 1.58 5.39 1.49
N CYS A 10 1.17 4.38 0.74
CA CYS A 10 -0.10 3.69 0.97
C CYS A 10 0.27 2.38 1.66
N CYS A 11 -0.12 2.24 2.94
CA CYS A 11 0.02 1.06 3.79
C CYS A 11 0.76 -0.11 3.13
N VAL A 12 2.03 -0.31 3.50
CA VAL A 12 2.78 -1.53 3.19
C VAL A 12 1.96 -2.69 3.76
N LYS A 13 1.05 -3.27 2.97
CA LYS A 13 0.39 -4.51 3.36
C LYS A 13 1.50 -5.52 3.56
N GLU A 14 1.54 -6.11 4.74
CA GLU A 14 2.40 -7.24 5.04
C GLU A 14 2.19 -8.31 3.96
N TYR A 15 3.09 -8.36 2.99
CA TYR A 15 3.34 -9.57 2.24
C TYR A 15 4.33 -10.38 3.08
N SER A 16 3.78 -11.11 4.05
CA SER A 16 4.45 -12.27 4.61
C SER A 16 4.83 -13.18 3.45
N MET A 17 6.14 -13.33 3.21
CA MET A 17 6.66 -14.43 2.43
C MET A 17 6.21 -15.73 3.13
N GLY A 18 5.24 -16.44 2.57
CA GLY A 18 4.91 -17.81 2.99
C GLY A 18 3.48 -18.11 3.48
N SER A 19 2.42 -17.56 2.87
CA SER A 19 1.07 -18.13 3.05
C SER A 19 0.48 -18.63 1.72
N PRO A 20 0.15 -19.93 1.58
CA PRO A 20 -0.53 -20.46 0.41
C PRO A 20 -2.03 -20.16 0.58
N LEU A 21 -2.45 -18.93 0.27
CA LEU A 21 -3.86 -18.53 0.27
C LEU A 21 -4.37 -18.23 -1.15
N PHE A 22 -3.81 -18.91 -2.15
CA PHE A 22 -4.53 -19.15 -3.39
C PHE A 22 -5.41 -20.38 -3.17
N CYS A 23 -6.64 -20.17 -2.69
CA CYS A 23 -7.64 -21.24 -2.75
C CYS A 23 -7.84 -21.60 -4.24
N PRO A 24 -7.60 -22.86 -4.65
CA PRO A 24 -7.88 -23.29 -6.01
C PRO A 24 -9.36 -23.05 -6.33
N VAL A 25 -9.62 -22.45 -7.49
CA VAL A 25 -10.97 -22.11 -8.00
C VAL A 25 -11.87 -23.35 -8.16
N GLU A 26 -11.31 -24.55 -8.07
CA GLU A 26 -12.00 -25.84 -8.18
C GLU A 26 -12.87 -26.19 -6.95
N SER A 27 -12.77 -25.45 -5.83
CA SER A 27 -13.52 -25.74 -4.59
C SER A 27 -14.92 -25.08 -4.51
N LEU A 28 -15.28 -24.21 -5.46
CA LEU A 28 -16.52 -23.40 -5.43
C LEU A 28 -17.83 -24.21 -5.34
N ALA A 29 -17.84 -25.48 -5.75
CA ALA A 29 -19.04 -26.32 -5.66
C ALA A 29 -19.40 -26.75 -4.22
N SER A 30 -18.43 -26.74 -3.29
CA SER A 30 -18.65 -27.14 -1.89
C SER A 30 -19.05 -25.97 -0.98
N PHE A 31 -18.84 -24.75 -1.46
CA PHE A 31 -18.86 -23.53 -0.65
C PHE A 31 -20.26 -22.95 -0.41
N THR A 32 -21.24 -23.35 -1.23
CA THR A 32 -22.59 -22.78 -1.20
C THR A 32 -23.49 -23.35 -0.09
N ARG A 33 -23.07 -24.41 0.63
CA ARG A 33 -23.92 -25.06 1.66
C ARG A 33 -23.76 -24.56 3.09
N SER A 34 -22.75 -23.75 3.40
CA SER A 34 -22.55 -23.16 4.74
C SER A 34 -21.86 -21.80 4.66
N PHE A 35 -22.30 -20.93 3.75
CA PHE A 35 -21.77 -19.57 3.68
C PHE A 35 -22.33 -18.74 4.84
N ASN A 36 -21.70 -18.86 6.01
CA ASN A 36 -21.98 -18.00 7.14
C ASN A 36 -21.14 -16.72 6.99
N MET A 37 -21.80 -15.62 6.60
CA MET A 37 -21.18 -14.30 6.40
C MET A 37 -20.36 -13.85 7.61
N SER A 38 -20.79 -14.20 8.84
CA SER A 38 -20.04 -13.89 10.07
C SER A 38 -18.73 -14.68 10.15
N SER A 39 -18.72 -15.94 9.71
CA SER A 39 -17.49 -16.75 9.65
C SER A 39 -16.54 -16.30 8.54
N TYR A 40 -17.07 -15.87 7.39
CA TYR A 40 -16.29 -15.27 6.31
C TYR A 40 -15.67 -13.95 6.76
N MET A 41 -16.45 -13.05 7.37
CA MET A 41 -15.92 -11.78 7.87
C MET A 41 -14.88 -11.97 8.97
N ARG A 42 -15.09 -12.92 9.89
CA ARG A 42 -14.10 -13.23 10.95
C ARG A 42 -12.80 -13.82 10.39
N ARG A 43 -12.88 -14.55 9.26
CA ARG A 43 -11.72 -15.13 8.57
C ARG A 43 -10.99 -14.12 7.67
N ALA A 44 -11.73 -13.23 7.02
CA ALA A 44 -11.18 -12.22 6.11
C ALA A 44 -10.67 -10.96 6.84
N TYR A 45 -11.29 -10.57 7.95
CA TYR A 45 -11.01 -9.34 8.69
C TYR A 45 -10.56 -9.56 10.14
N GLY A 46 -10.36 -10.81 10.57
CA GLY A 46 -9.89 -11.14 11.93
C GLY A 46 -10.97 -11.01 13.01
N SER A 47 -10.53 -11.03 14.28
CA SER A 47 -11.41 -10.81 15.44
C SER A 47 -12.08 -9.44 15.37
N PRO A 48 -13.38 -9.29 15.72
CA PRO A 48 -14.11 -8.01 15.63
C PRO A 48 -13.46 -6.84 16.39
N ASN A 49 -12.55 -7.14 17.33
CA ASN A 49 -12.02 -6.17 18.30
C ASN A 49 -10.52 -5.87 18.13
N GLU A 50 -9.85 -6.40 17.11
CA GLU A 50 -8.41 -6.22 16.94
C GLU A 50 -8.11 -4.91 16.19
N GLY A 51 -8.24 -3.76 16.89
CA GLY A 51 -7.76 -2.46 16.40
C GLY A 51 -8.80 -1.34 16.25
N TYR A 52 -10.08 -1.57 16.59
CA TYR A 52 -11.11 -0.53 16.66
C TYR A 52 -11.73 -0.48 18.08
N PRO A 53 -11.69 0.67 18.76
CA PRO A 53 -12.36 0.81 20.04
C PRO A 53 -13.87 0.82 19.82
N SER A 54 -14.54 -0.29 20.13
CA SER A 54 -16.00 -0.35 20.20
C SER A 54 -16.45 0.19 21.56
N MET A 55 -17.05 1.37 21.59
CA MET A 55 -18.02 1.66 22.64
C MET A 55 -19.29 0.88 22.25
N ASP A 56 -19.83 0.08 23.17
CA ASP A 56 -21.12 -0.63 23.04
C ASP A 56 -21.22 -1.75 21.97
N GLY A 57 -20.15 -2.49 21.71
CA GLY A 57 -20.23 -3.77 20.99
C GLY A 57 -20.66 -3.68 19.51
N GLN A 58 -20.66 -2.48 18.92
CA GLN A 58 -20.89 -2.28 17.49
C GLN A 58 -19.58 -2.31 16.70
N ILE A 59 -19.59 -3.03 15.57
CA ILE A 59 -18.50 -3.03 14.60
C ILE A 59 -18.61 -1.75 13.78
N ILE A 60 -17.65 -0.84 13.91
CA ILE A 60 -17.58 0.37 13.10
C ILE A 60 -16.98 -0.01 11.75
N VAL A 61 -17.81 0.00 10.70
CA VAL A 61 -17.38 -0.25 9.33
C VAL A 61 -17.17 1.11 8.63
N ASP A 62 -15.92 1.50 8.45
CA ASP A 62 -15.54 2.75 7.78
C ASP A 62 -15.24 2.48 6.29
N LEU A 63 -16.16 2.91 5.42
CA LEU A 63 -16.06 2.73 3.95
C LEU A 63 -15.75 4.05 3.22
N ARG A 64 -15.32 5.10 3.92
CA ARG A 64 -15.08 6.41 3.31
C ARG A 64 -13.87 6.42 2.38
N SER A 65 -12.81 5.72 2.78
CA SER A 65 -11.56 5.64 2.03
C SER A 65 -10.68 4.52 2.59
N ASP A 66 -9.92 3.87 1.73
CA ASP A 66 -8.88 2.91 2.10
C ASP A 66 -7.67 3.58 2.77
N THR A 67 -7.51 4.90 2.64
CA THR A 67 -6.48 5.69 3.34
C THR A 67 -6.64 5.70 4.87
N LEU A 68 -7.80 5.29 5.38
CA LEU A 68 -8.08 5.17 6.82
C LEU A 68 -7.56 3.86 7.42
N THR A 69 -6.93 3.01 6.61
CA THR A 69 -6.33 1.75 7.04
C THR A 69 -5.31 2.00 8.15
N LYS A 70 -5.44 1.26 9.26
CA LYS A 70 -4.52 1.31 10.40
C LYS A 70 -3.47 0.21 10.30
N PRO A 71 -2.24 0.44 10.81
CA PRO A 71 -1.21 -0.57 10.82
C PRO A 71 -1.56 -1.78 11.71
N THR A 72 -1.33 -2.99 11.20
CA THR A 72 -1.48 -4.24 11.97
C THR A 72 -0.45 -4.31 13.11
N PRO A 73 -0.68 -5.11 14.17
CA PRO A 73 0.31 -5.29 15.24
C PRO A 73 1.67 -5.77 14.73
N ASN A 74 1.68 -6.70 13.77
CA ASN A 74 2.92 -7.20 13.17
C ASN A 74 3.64 -6.11 12.38
N MET A 75 2.93 -5.28 11.60
CA MET A 75 3.54 -4.15 10.90
C MET A 75 4.11 -3.11 11.89
N LYS A 76 3.42 -2.84 13.00
CA LYS A 76 3.96 -1.97 14.06
C LYS A 76 5.23 -2.54 14.67
N ASN A 77 5.27 -3.83 14.95
CA ASN A 77 6.47 -4.50 15.47
C ASN A 77 7.61 -4.43 14.46
N PHE A 78 7.34 -4.62 13.17
CA PHE A 78 8.35 -4.49 12.13
C PHE A 78 8.90 -3.06 12.07
N MET A 79 8.03 -2.05 12.03
CA MET A 79 8.42 -0.63 12.03
C MET A 79 9.23 -0.23 13.28
N PHE A 80 8.95 -0.84 14.43
CA PHE A 80 9.66 -0.54 15.66
C PHE A 80 11.07 -1.16 15.70
N ASN A 81 11.24 -2.33 15.10
CA ASN A 81 12.50 -3.08 15.12
C ASN A 81 13.38 -2.84 13.88
N SER A 82 12.89 -2.13 12.86
CA SER A 82 13.65 -1.85 11.64
C SER A 82 14.83 -0.93 11.91
N GLU A 83 15.98 -1.23 11.32
CA GLU A 83 17.15 -0.34 11.33
C GLU A 83 16.84 0.93 10.52
N VAL A 84 17.14 2.09 11.10
CA VAL A 84 16.93 3.40 10.48
C VAL A 84 18.26 4.14 10.36
N GLY A 85 18.41 4.90 9.28
CA GLY A 85 19.59 5.71 9.01
C GLY A 85 19.20 7.06 8.42
N ASP A 86 20.17 7.79 7.87
CA ASP A 86 19.92 9.03 7.15
C ASP A 86 19.69 8.76 5.66
N ASP A 87 18.44 8.92 5.20
CA ASP A 87 18.06 8.71 3.80
C ASP A 87 18.69 9.74 2.84
N VAL A 88 19.02 10.96 3.30
CA VAL A 88 19.67 11.98 2.46
C VAL A 88 21.08 11.54 2.07
N TYR A 89 21.78 10.89 2.99
CA TYR A 89 23.10 10.29 2.75
C TYR A 89 23.02 8.85 2.22
N GLN A 90 21.81 8.30 1.99
CA GLN A 90 21.55 6.93 1.55
C GLN A 90 22.06 5.86 2.54
N GLU A 91 22.07 6.19 3.83
CA GLU A 91 22.52 5.30 4.90
C GLU A 91 21.36 4.52 5.54
N ASP A 92 20.11 4.77 5.15
CA ASP A 92 18.94 4.03 5.63
C ASP A 92 18.77 2.67 4.88
N PRO A 93 19.03 1.53 5.54
CA PRO A 93 18.93 0.21 4.89
C PRO A 93 17.48 -0.17 4.58
N THR A 94 16.51 0.26 5.41
CA THR A 94 15.10 -0.08 5.27
C THR A 94 14.49 0.63 4.06
N CYS A 95 14.80 1.93 3.89
CA CYS A 95 14.37 2.70 2.72
C CYS A 95 14.96 2.13 1.43
N LYS A 96 16.24 1.75 1.45
CA LYS A 96 16.92 1.15 0.29
C LYS A 96 16.30 -0.18 -0.12
N GLU A 97 16.07 -1.09 0.84
CA GLU A 97 15.44 -2.39 0.56
C GLU A 97 14.05 -2.23 -0.05
N LEU A 98 13.24 -1.29 0.48
CA LEU A 98 11.91 -0.99 -0.06
C LEU A 98 11.98 -0.52 -1.52
N GLN A 99 12.91 0.37 -1.83
CA GLN A 99 13.09 0.91 -3.17
C GLN A 99 13.59 -0.16 -4.15
N GLU A 100 14.57 -0.97 -3.76
CA GLU A 100 15.08 -2.08 -4.59
C GLU A 100 13.98 -3.09 -4.88
N LYS A 101 13.19 -3.47 -3.86
CA LYS A 101 12.06 -4.38 -4.03
C LYS A 101 11.00 -3.80 -4.97
N ALA A 102 10.67 -2.52 -4.84
CA ALA A 102 9.70 -1.87 -5.71
C ALA A 102 10.19 -1.77 -7.17
N ALA A 103 11.47 -1.49 -7.38
CA ALA A 103 12.08 -1.47 -8.70
C ALA A 103 12.01 -2.86 -9.36
N GLN A 104 12.34 -3.91 -8.60
CA GLN A 104 12.25 -5.31 -9.07
C GLN A 104 10.81 -5.70 -9.41
N LEU A 105 9.84 -5.40 -8.54
CA LEU A 105 8.42 -5.74 -8.77
C LEU A 105 7.83 -5.05 -10.01
N THR A 106 8.29 -3.85 -10.33
CA THR A 106 7.80 -3.07 -11.47
C THR A 106 8.64 -3.23 -12.74
N GLY A 107 9.76 -3.94 -12.66
CA GLY A 107 10.71 -4.11 -13.77
C GLY A 107 11.38 -2.79 -14.18
N LYS A 108 11.66 -1.91 -13.22
CA LYS A 108 12.25 -0.59 -13.43
C LYS A 108 13.67 -0.56 -12.88
N GLU A 109 14.47 0.40 -13.36
CA GLU A 109 15.88 0.48 -12.98
C GLU A 109 16.04 0.97 -11.53
N ALA A 110 15.14 1.84 -11.06
CA ALA A 110 15.16 2.41 -9.72
C ALA A 110 13.75 2.65 -9.16
N ALA A 111 13.66 2.91 -7.86
CA ALA A 111 12.47 3.46 -7.24
C ALA A 111 12.84 4.49 -6.17
N LEU A 112 11.91 5.37 -5.84
CA LEU A 112 12.09 6.40 -4.81
C LEU A 112 10.91 6.36 -3.84
N PHE A 113 11.21 6.29 -2.55
CA PHE A 113 10.20 6.39 -1.50
C PHE A 113 9.81 7.86 -1.28
N VAL A 114 8.51 8.16 -1.28
CA VAL A 114 8.00 9.53 -1.09
C VAL A 114 6.90 9.56 -0.02
N PRO A 115 6.76 10.68 0.73
CA PRO A 115 5.77 10.81 1.80
C PRO A 115 4.31 10.64 1.36
N SER A 116 3.97 11.04 0.13
CA SER A 116 2.59 11.00 -0.39
C SER A 116 2.52 10.73 -1.88
N GLY A 117 1.37 10.22 -2.35
CA GLY A 117 1.11 10.01 -3.77
C GLY A 117 1.12 11.32 -4.56
N THR A 118 0.60 12.40 -3.98
CA THR A 118 0.64 13.75 -4.57
C THR A 118 2.07 14.22 -4.82
N MET A 119 2.99 14.02 -3.85
CA MET A 119 4.39 14.37 -4.04
C MET A 119 5.05 13.51 -5.13
N GLY A 120 4.74 12.21 -5.18
CA GLY A 120 5.22 11.33 -6.25
C GLY A 120 4.79 11.80 -7.64
N ASN A 121 3.53 12.18 -7.81
CA ASN A 121 3.01 12.73 -9.06
C ASN A 121 3.70 14.05 -9.43
N LEU A 122 3.87 14.96 -8.47
CA LEU A 122 4.55 16.23 -8.70
C LEU A 122 5.99 16.02 -9.14
N ILE A 123 6.76 15.19 -8.44
CA ILE A 123 8.15 14.89 -8.80
C ILE A 123 8.21 14.23 -10.18
N ALA A 124 7.30 13.31 -10.50
CA ALA A 124 7.22 12.71 -11.83
C ALA A 124 7.03 13.76 -12.92
N ILE A 125 6.07 14.68 -12.75
CA ILE A 125 5.81 15.76 -13.71
C ILE A 125 7.03 16.66 -13.85
N MET A 126 7.62 17.11 -12.74
CA MET A 126 8.80 17.99 -12.77
C MET A 126 10.01 17.31 -13.43
N SER A 127 10.18 16.01 -13.20
CA SER A 127 11.26 15.22 -13.81
C SER A 127 11.07 15.05 -15.31
N HIS A 128 9.82 14.98 -15.78
CA HIS A 128 9.50 14.86 -17.21
C HIS A 128 9.46 16.22 -17.93
N CYS A 129 9.03 17.27 -17.23
CA CYS A 129 8.75 18.60 -17.76
C CYS A 129 9.77 19.60 -17.20
N TYR A 130 11.04 19.41 -17.56
CA TYR A 130 12.15 20.18 -16.99
C TYR A 130 12.21 21.65 -17.44
N ARG A 131 11.51 22.01 -18.52
CA ARG A 131 11.55 23.35 -19.14
C ARG A 131 10.19 24.03 -19.10
N ARG A 132 10.21 25.36 -19.01
CA ARG A 132 9.02 26.19 -19.31
C ARG A 132 8.55 25.84 -20.74
N ASP A 133 7.24 25.88 -20.96
CA ASP A 133 6.56 25.42 -22.18
C ASP A 133 6.54 23.89 -22.38
N SER A 134 6.83 23.11 -21.34
CA SER A 134 6.47 21.69 -21.32
C SER A 134 4.99 21.53 -21.02
N GLU A 135 4.34 20.64 -21.76
CA GLU A 135 2.91 20.33 -21.59
C GLU A 135 2.73 18.87 -21.19
N ILE A 136 1.71 18.61 -20.38
CA ILE A 136 1.28 17.26 -20.02
C ILE A 136 -0.16 17.06 -20.48
N ILE A 137 -0.42 15.92 -21.11
CA ILE A 137 -1.77 15.50 -21.45
C ILE A 137 -2.26 14.60 -20.33
N VAL A 138 -3.35 14.98 -19.69
CA VAL A 138 -3.94 14.30 -18.53
C VAL A 138 -5.46 14.26 -18.67
N GLY A 139 -6.09 13.25 -18.09
CA GLY A 139 -7.54 13.16 -18.02
C GLY A 139 -8.13 14.26 -17.12
N ASP A 140 -9.30 14.77 -17.50
CA ASP A 140 -10.06 15.77 -16.74
C ASP A 140 -10.37 15.32 -15.30
N CYS A 141 -10.61 14.02 -15.10
CA CYS A 141 -10.85 13.42 -13.79
C CYS A 141 -9.59 12.84 -13.12
N SER A 142 -8.39 13.21 -13.57
CA SER A 142 -7.15 12.67 -13.00
C SER A 142 -6.86 13.23 -11.61
N HIS A 143 -6.27 12.41 -10.73
CA HIS A 143 -5.88 12.84 -9.39
C HIS A 143 -4.83 13.97 -9.40
N ILE A 144 -4.11 14.14 -10.52
CA ILE A 144 -3.12 15.21 -10.69
C ILE A 144 -3.80 16.59 -10.79
N ILE A 145 -5.03 16.66 -11.33
CA ILE A 145 -5.77 17.91 -11.51
C ILE A 145 -6.73 18.15 -10.35
N LEU A 146 -7.46 17.12 -9.91
CA LEU A 146 -8.57 17.30 -8.97
C LEU A 146 -8.13 17.46 -7.50
N TRP A 147 -6.90 17.09 -7.14
CA TRP A 147 -6.41 16.99 -5.76
C TRP A 147 -4.95 17.42 -5.63
#